data_AF-A0A336LWW3-F1
#
_entry.id   AF-A0A336LWW3-F1
#
_cell.length_a   1.000
_cell.length_b   1.000
_cell.length_c   1.000
_cell.angle_alpha   90.00
_cell.angle_beta   90.00
_cell.angle_gamma   90.00
#
_symmetry.space_group_name_H-M   'P 1'
#
loop_
_entity.id
_entity.type
_entity.pdbx_description
1 polymer ?
#
loop_
_entity_poly.entity_id
_entity_poly.type
_entity_poly.pdbx_seq_one_letter_code
_entity_poly.pdbx_strand_id
1 'polypeptide(L)'
;MEVIPKGNNFRIVSESELSSILDVLKNYLPGSIKFHETVKTYLKDKVWQFYFYVANEWPDVLDIVNYFIPLYERIGTIEQIQAEVYTYDRKLNLPNAHRCPDEVEIRALTLENVKDIHDLYPAGNFESVDVFINLIERLPGCGIFSKKDGELLAWMVQSYYGAMFSMQTKPIHRRKGYGIWLAKTLTEIVIKRGYLPYVVIRPENNASKGLYQKLGFQKRFKVVRAIFKPKED
;
A
#
# COMPACT_ATOMS: atom_id res chain seq x y z
N MET A 1 -19.78 12.56 -6.85
CA MET A 1 -20.54 12.10 -5.66
C MET A 1 -20.40 13.17 -4.61
N GLU A 2 -21.50 13.60 -3.97
CA GLU A 2 -21.47 14.59 -2.90
C GLU A 2 -20.94 13.98 -1.60
N VAL A 3 -20.27 14.77 -0.77
CA VAL A 3 -19.67 14.32 0.49
C VAL A 3 -20.69 14.53 1.61
N ILE A 4 -21.16 13.44 2.21
CA ILE A 4 -22.20 13.47 3.26
C ILE A 4 -21.52 13.68 4.62
N PRO A 5 -21.68 14.84 5.30
CA PRO A 5 -20.90 15.13 6.52
C PRO A 5 -21.23 14.22 7.71
N LYS A 6 -22.46 13.69 7.78
CA LYS A 6 -22.90 12.77 8.82
C LYS A 6 -23.97 11.82 8.27
N GLY A 7 -23.78 10.52 8.49
CA GLY A 7 -24.77 9.48 8.25
C GLY A 7 -25.27 8.87 9.57
N ASN A 8 -26.12 7.84 9.46
CA ASN A 8 -26.72 7.19 10.63
C ASN A 8 -25.68 6.57 11.59
N ASN A 9 -24.57 6.06 11.04
CA ASN A 9 -23.56 5.30 11.79
C ASN A 9 -22.15 5.94 11.76
N PHE A 10 -21.99 7.07 11.07
CA PHE A 10 -20.68 7.66 10.81
C PHE A 10 -20.74 9.19 10.72
N ARG A 11 -19.60 9.82 10.98
CA ARG A 11 -19.35 11.25 10.71
C ARG A 11 -18.07 11.44 9.92
N ILE A 12 -18.01 12.54 9.18
CA ILE A 12 -16.77 13.02 8.60
C ILE A 12 -15.83 13.51 9.71
N VAL A 13 -14.54 13.39 9.44
CA VAL A 13 -13.43 13.85 10.27
C VAL A 13 -12.90 15.16 9.69
N SER A 14 -12.74 16.18 10.52
CA SER A 14 -12.09 17.43 10.12
C SER A 14 -10.56 17.28 10.05
N GLU A 15 -9.88 18.05 9.20
CA GLU A 15 -8.41 17.94 9.03
C GLU A 15 -7.66 18.16 10.37
N SER A 16 -8.21 19.00 11.27
CA SER A 16 -7.69 19.24 12.62
C SER A 16 -7.75 18.03 13.57
N GLU A 17 -8.64 17.05 13.33
CA GLU A 17 -8.73 15.83 14.13
C GLU A 17 -7.75 14.73 13.69
N LEU A 18 -7.17 14.85 12.49
CA LEU A 18 -6.35 13.77 11.91
C LEU A 18 -5.09 13.47 12.74
N SER A 19 -4.50 14.49 13.39
CA SER A 19 -3.35 14.30 14.28
C SER A 19 -3.70 13.47 15.52
N SER A 20 -4.83 13.74 16.19
CA SER A 20 -5.25 12.97 17.36
C SER A 20 -5.71 11.55 16.99
N ILE A 21 -6.35 11.38 15.82
CA ILE A 21 -6.65 10.06 15.26
C ILE A 21 -5.37 9.26 14.99
N LEU A 22 -4.30 9.91 14.49
CA LEU A 22 -3.01 9.25 14.29
C LEU A 22 -2.41 8.75 15.60
N ASP A 23 -2.46 9.56 16.67
CA ASP A 23 -2.00 9.17 18.01
C ASP A 23 -2.84 8.04 18.62
N VAL A 24 -4.16 8.04 18.43
CA VAL A 24 -5.03 6.91 18.84
C VAL A 24 -4.65 5.64 18.08
N LEU A 25 -4.58 5.70 16.74
CA LEU A 25 -4.26 4.56 15.88
C LEU A 25 -2.88 3.96 16.21
N LYS A 26 -1.90 4.78 16.61
CA LYS A 26 -0.55 4.34 17.00
C LYS A 26 -0.54 3.31 18.13
N ASN A 27 -1.50 3.38 19.06
CA ASN A 27 -1.63 2.44 20.18
C ASN A 27 -2.07 1.03 19.74
N TYR A 28 -2.62 0.90 18.53
CA TYR A 28 -3.10 -0.36 17.95
C TYR A 28 -2.15 -0.93 16.87
N LEU A 29 -0.92 -0.42 16.80
CA LEU A 29 0.10 -0.94 15.89
C LEU A 29 0.57 -2.35 16.33
N PRO A 30 0.83 -3.28 15.40
CA PRO A 30 0.83 -3.08 13.94
C PRO A 30 -0.55 -3.25 13.28
N GLY A 31 -1.60 -3.66 14.00
CA GLY A 31 -2.93 -3.94 13.42
C GLY A 31 -3.55 -2.75 12.67
N SER A 32 -3.37 -1.54 13.22
CA SER A 32 -3.84 -0.27 12.64
C SER A 32 -2.99 0.27 11.48
N ILE A 33 -1.87 -0.37 11.11
CA ILE A 33 -0.81 0.23 10.27
C ILE A 33 -1.33 0.82 8.97
N LYS A 34 -2.31 0.18 8.31
CA LYS A 34 -2.91 0.71 7.08
C LYS A 34 -3.61 2.04 7.31
N PHE A 35 -4.43 2.17 8.35
CA PHE A 35 -5.15 3.42 8.64
C PHE A 35 -4.19 4.50 9.16
N HIS A 36 -3.30 4.13 10.08
CA HIS A 36 -2.27 5.03 10.63
C HIS A 36 -1.39 5.63 9.52
N GLU A 37 -0.77 4.77 8.69
CA GLU A 37 0.11 5.24 7.62
C GLU A 37 -0.68 5.89 6.46
N THR A 38 -1.99 5.64 6.28
CA THR A 38 -2.84 6.45 5.36
C THR A 38 -3.02 7.88 5.85
N VAL A 39 -3.46 8.07 7.10
CA VAL A 39 -3.69 9.41 7.70
C VAL A 39 -2.39 10.22 7.66
N LYS A 40 -1.27 9.60 8.04
CA LYS A 40 0.07 10.21 7.99
C LYS A 40 0.52 10.57 6.58
N THR A 41 0.29 9.69 5.59
CA THR A 41 0.64 9.97 4.18
C THR A 41 -0.22 11.09 3.62
N TYR A 42 -1.50 11.16 3.98
CA TYR A 42 -2.35 12.30 3.61
C TYR A 42 -1.86 13.61 4.23
N LEU A 43 -1.62 13.64 5.55
CA LEU A 43 -1.10 14.82 6.25
C LEU A 43 0.25 15.31 5.71
N LYS A 44 1.13 14.38 5.30
CA LYS A 44 2.49 14.69 4.84
C LYS A 44 2.57 15.05 3.36
N ASP A 45 1.94 14.27 2.51
CA ASP A 45 2.19 14.24 1.06
C ASP A 45 0.94 14.60 0.23
N LYS A 46 -0.25 14.75 0.86
CA LYS A 46 -1.57 15.07 0.24
C LYS A 46 -1.82 14.36 -1.10
N VAL A 47 -1.52 13.06 -1.12
CA VAL A 47 -1.46 12.19 -2.32
C VAL A 47 -2.78 12.13 -3.09
N TRP A 48 -3.90 12.16 -2.36
CA TRP A 48 -5.25 12.16 -2.92
C TRP A 48 -6.16 12.98 -2.00
N GLN A 49 -7.28 13.48 -2.54
CA GLN A 49 -8.33 14.10 -1.73
C GLN A 49 -9.11 13.00 -0.98
N PHE A 50 -8.64 12.63 0.21
CA PHE A 50 -9.36 11.72 1.10
C PHE A 50 -10.37 12.48 1.96
N TYR A 51 -11.56 11.90 2.09
CA TYR A 51 -12.53 12.24 3.12
C TYR A 51 -12.53 11.12 4.15
N PHE A 52 -12.05 11.41 5.35
CA PHE A 52 -11.95 10.42 6.42
C PHE A 52 -13.28 10.38 7.18
N TYR A 53 -13.71 9.15 7.51
CA TYR A 53 -14.91 8.88 8.28
C TYR A 53 -14.57 8.02 9.47
N VAL A 54 -15.26 8.26 10.59
CA VAL A 54 -15.22 7.43 11.78
C VAL A 54 -16.65 7.02 12.17
N ALA A 55 -16.78 5.89 12.85
CA ALA A 55 -18.03 5.50 13.49
C ALA A 55 -18.49 6.58 14.49
N ASN A 56 -19.79 6.69 14.75
CA ASN A 56 -20.30 7.62 15.75
C ASN A 56 -19.76 7.33 17.16
N GLU A 57 -19.45 6.07 17.44
CA GLU A 57 -18.91 5.53 18.68
C GLU A 57 -17.36 5.49 18.70
N TRP A 58 -16.68 6.18 17.79
CA TRP A 58 -15.21 6.24 17.78
C TRP A 58 -14.66 6.92 19.06
N PRO A 59 -13.64 6.35 19.73
CA PRO A 59 -12.72 5.30 19.26
C PRO A 59 -13.09 3.85 19.64
N ASP A 60 -14.25 3.59 20.23
CA ASP A 60 -14.61 2.26 20.76
C ASP A 60 -14.86 1.22 19.64
N VAL A 61 -15.16 1.67 18.42
CA VAL A 61 -15.33 0.84 17.22
C VAL A 61 -14.12 0.97 16.30
N LEU A 62 -13.23 -0.01 16.35
CA LEU A 62 -12.00 -0.06 15.54
C LEU A 62 -12.06 -1.06 14.38
N ASP A 63 -12.83 -2.14 14.50
CA ASP A 63 -13.06 -3.10 13.40
C ASP A 63 -14.25 -2.68 12.54
N ILE A 64 -13.99 -1.67 11.70
CA ILE A 64 -14.97 -1.04 10.83
C ILE A 64 -15.61 -2.06 9.85
N VAL A 65 -14.86 -3.08 9.41
CA VAL A 65 -15.40 -4.07 8.46
C VAL A 65 -16.40 -4.98 9.15
N ASN A 66 -16.07 -5.54 10.31
CA ASN A 66 -16.99 -6.40 11.05
C ASN A 66 -18.20 -5.62 11.61
N TYR A 67 -18.05 -4.32 11.90
CA TYR A 67 -19.17 -3.44 12.20
C TYR A 67 -20.12 -3.25 11.00
N PHE A 68 -19.60 -3.09 9.77
CA PHE A 68 -20.43 -2.87 8.58
C PHE A 68 -21.11 -4.11 8.01
N ILE A 69 -20.56 -5.32 8.21
CA ILE A 69 -21.14 -6.56 7.66
C ILE A 69 -22.65 -6.71 7.99
N PRO A 70 -23.09 -6.76 9.27
CA PRO A 70 -24.51 -6.95 9.60
C PRO A 70 -25.41 -5.77 9.17
N LEU A 71 -24.83 -4.57 9.05
CA LEU A 71 -25.56 -3.39 8.57
C LEU A 71 -25.85 -3.47 7.06
N TYR A 72 -24.98 -4.13 6.29
CA TYR A 72 -25.05 -4.16 4.83
C TYR A 72 -25.72 -5.42 4.25
N GLU A 73 -25.68 -6.55 4.96
CA GLU A 73 -26.27 -7.85 4.54
C GLU A 73 -27.74 -7.74 4.07
N ARG A 74 -28.50 -6.80 4.62
CA ARG A 74 -29.92 -6.59 4.24
C ARG A 74 -30.08 -5.89 2.89
N ILE A 75 -29.14 -5.02 2.51
CA ILE A 75 -29.27 -4.06 1.39
C ILE A 75 -28.33 -4.34 0.22
N GLY A 76 -27.44 -5.33 0.33
CA GLY A 76 -26.44 -5.61 -0.70
C GLY A 76 -25.74 -6.95 -0.52
N THR A 77 -24.63 -7.10 -1.25
CA THR A 77 -23.70 -8.23 -1.16
C THR A 77 -22.32 -7.74 -0.73
N ILE A 78 -21.55 -8.62 -0.09
CA ILE A 78 -20.21 -8.31 0.43
C ILE A 78 -19.23 -9.33 -0.13
N GLU A 79 -18.33 -8.90 -1.00
CA GLU A 79 -17.23 -9.70 -1.51
C GLU A 79 -15.98 -9.45 -0.65
N GLN A 80 -15.31 -10.49 -0.18
CA GLN A 80 -14.14 -10.37 0.71
C GLN A 80 -12.88 -10.98 0.09
N ILE A 81 -11.85 -10.15 -0.12
CA ILE A 81 -10.54 -10.57 -0.61
C ILE A 81 -9.54 -10.54 0.55
N GLN A 82 -9.05 -11.70 0.98
CA GLN A 82 -8.02 -11.80 2.02
C GLN A 82 -6.63 -11.40 1.49
N ALA A 83 -5.81 -10.80 2.36
CA ALA A 83 -4.38 -10.62 2.16
C ALA A 83 -3.62 -10.72 3.50
N GLU A 84 -2.30 -10.86 3.43
CA GLU A 84 -1.41 -11.01 4.57
C GLU A 84 -0.51 -9.78 4.70
N VAL A 85 -0.42 -9.22 5.90
CA VAL A 85 0.48 -8.09 6.20
C VAL A 85 1.80 -8.61 6.75
N TYR A 86 2.89 -8.22 6.09
CA TYR A 86 4.25 -8.49 6.51
C TYR A 86 4.95 -7.17 6.87
N THR A 87 5.57 -7.11 8.05
CA THR A 87 6.27 -5.91 8.56
C THR A 87 7.75 -6.17 8.76
N TYR A 88 8.59 -5.15 8.59
CA TYR A 88 10.00 -5.17 8.97
C TYR A 88 10.25 -4.43 10.28
N ASP A 89 11.12 -4.96 11.14
CA ASP A 89 11.66 -4.18 12.26
C ASP A 89 12.83 -3.33 11.76
N ARG A 90 12.63 -2.01 11.74
CA ARG A 90 13.61 -1.00 11.34
C ARG A 90 14.92 -1.00 12.15
N LYS A 91 14.99 -1.73 13.28
CA LYS A 91 16.22 -1.94 14.05
C LYS A 91 17.13 -3.03 13.45
N LEU A 92 16.60 -3.87 12.57
CA LEU A 92 17.37 -4.90 11.89
C LEU A 92 18.16 -4.28 10.74
N ASN A 93 19.34 -4.84 10.47
CA ASN A 93 20.07 -4.57 9.23
C ASN A 93 19.42 -5.39 8.11
N LEU A 94 19.16 -4.76 6.96
CA LEU A 94 18.69 -5.49 5.78
C LEU A 94 19.80 -6.43 5.30
N PRO A 95 19.50 -7.71 4.99
CA PRO A 95 20.49 -8.64 4.47
C PRO A 95 21.24 -8.05 3.27
N ASN A 96 22.55 -8.27 3.19
CA ASN A 96 23.33 -7.83 2.03
C ASN A 96 22.74 -8.43 0.76
N ALA A 97 22.42 -7.57 -0.21
CA ALA A 97 22.00 -8.03 -1.51
C ALA A 97 23.22 -8.40 -2.35
N HIS A 98 23.05 -9.33 -3.29
CA HIS A 98 24.03 -9.52 -4.34
C HIS A 98 24.22 -8.20 -5.13
N ARG A 99 25.46 -7.92 -5.52
CA ARG A 99 25.86 -6.74 -6.29
C ARG A 99 25.09 -6.65 -7.62
N CYS A 100 24.74 -5.44 -8.04
CA CYS A 100 25.12 -4.90 -9.36
C CYS A 100 25.38 -5.90 -10.52
N PRO A 101 24.44 -6.61 -11.19
CA PRO A 101 24.68 -6.94 -12.59
C PRO A 101 24.81 -5.59 -13.32
N ASP A 102 26.00 -5.35 -13.85
CA ASP A 102 26.44 -4.02 -14.26
C ASP A 102 25.63 -3.45 -15.44
N GLU A 103 24.81 -4.28 -16.10
CA GLU A 103 23.89 -3.90 -17.18
C GLU A 103 22.65 -3.10 -16.75
N VAL A 104 22.36 -3.00 -15.44
CA VAL A 104 21.22 -2.23 -14.91
C VAL A 104 21.62 -1.16 -13.91
N GLU A 105 20.70 -0.22 -13.71
CA GLU A 105 20.74 0.82 -12.68
C GLU A 105 19.38 0.95 -11.98
N ILE A 106 19.39 1.49 -10.75
CA ILE A 106 18.16 1.88 -10.04
C ILE A 106 17.99 3.39 -10.21
N ARG A 107 16.84 3.84 -10.70
CA ARG A 107 16.45 5.25 -10.76
C ARG A 107 15.10 5.48 -10.09
N ALA A 108 14.81 6.74 -9.75
CA ALA A 108 13.45 7.13 -9.38
C ALA A 108 12.50 6.92 -10.58
N LEU A 109 11.24 6.60 -10.30
CA LEU A 109 10.20 6.52 -11.33
C LEU A 109 9.73 7.92 -11.72
N THR A 110 9.31 8.08 -12.98
CA THR A 110 8.75 9.32 -13.53
C THR A 110 7.37 9.05 -14.14
N LEU A 111 6.63 10.11 -14.50
CA LEU A 111 5.31 9.98 -15.12
C LEU A 111 5.32 9.17 -16.43
N GLU A 112 6.43 9.18 -17.17
CA GLU A 112 6.63 8.35 -18.37
C GLU A 112 6.51 6.85 -18.08
N ASN A 113 6.75 6.44 -16.83
CA ASN A 113 6.67 5.04 -16.41
C ASN A 113 5.26 4.59 -16.01
N VAL A 114 4.30 5.51 -15.82
CA VAL A 114 2.95 5.19 -15.32
C VAL A 114 2.26 4.14 -16.19
N LYS A 115 2.38 4.25 -17.51
CA LYS A 115 1.74 3.33 -18.46
C LYS A 115 2.24 1.89 -18.29
N ASP A 116 3.57 1.68 -18.33
CA ASP A 116 4.20 0.37 -18.11
C ASP A 116 3.81 -0.26 -16.77
N ILE A 117 3.62 0.57 -15.74
CA ILE A 117 3.25 0.16 -14.39
C ILE A 117 1.78 -0.25 -14.31
N HIS A 118 0.87 0.54 -14.90
CA HIS A 118 -0.58 0.28 -14.88
C HIS A 118 -0.96 -0.91 -15.76
N ASP A 119 -0.45 -0.97 -17.00
CA ASP A 119 -0.72 -2.05 -17.97
C ASP A 119 -0.36 -3.44 -17.44
N LEU A 120 0.65 -3.53 -16.56
CA LEU A 120 1.16 -4.76 -15.98
C LEU A 120 0.78 -4.96 -14.50
N TYR A 121 -0.13 -4.13 -13.97
CA TYR A 121 -0.61 -4.25 -12.60
C TYR A 121 -1.64 -5.40 -12.46
N PRO A 122 -1.37 -6.47 -11.67
CA PRO A 122 -2.24 -7.66 -11.62
C PRO A 122 -3.65 -7.44 -11.05
N ALA A 123 -3.96 -6.24 -10.62
CA ALA A 123 -5.23 -5.84 -10.04
C ALA A 123 -5.76 -4.55 -10.71
N GLY A 124 -5.52 -4.37 -12.02
CA GLY A 124 -5.94 -3.20 -12.81
C GLY A 124 -7.41 -2.80 -12.64
N ASN A 125 -8.31 -3.76 -12.44
CA ASN A 125 -9.74 -3.50 -12.18
C ASN A 125 -10.03 -2.73 -10.86
N PHE A 126 -9.03 -2.57 -9.98
CA PHE A 126 -9.17 -1.99 -8.64
C PHE A 126 -8.54 -0.62 -8.46
N GLU A 127 -7.65 -0.18 -9.37
CA GLU A 127 -6.89 1.07 -9.24
C GLU A 127 -6.80 1.72 -10.63
N SER A 128 -7.25 2.98 -10.76
CA SER A 128 -7.15 3.71 -12.03
C SER A 128 -5.72 4.13 -12.34
N VAL A 129 -5.47 4.54 -13.59
CA VAL A 129 -4.17 5.12 -13.99
C VAL A 129 -3.82 6.35 -13.13
N ASP A 130 -4.82 7.15 -12.74
CA ASP A 130 -4.66 8.36 -11.92
C ASP A 130 -4.06 8.04 -10.54
N VAL A 131 -4.36 6.86 -9.98
CA VAL A 131 -3.73 6.40 -8.74
C VAL A 131 -2.22 6.34 -8.96
N PHE A 132 -1.75 5.72 -10.04
CA PHE A 132 -0.31 5.62 -10.33
C PHE A 132 0.34 6.96 -10.70
N ILE A 133 -0.39 7.86 -11.38
CA ILE A 133 0.05 9.26 -11.57
C ILE A 133 0.30 9.91 -10.21
N ASN A 134 -0.72 9.96 -9.35
CA ASN A 134 -0.63 10.65 -8.06
C ASN A 134 0.37 10.00 -7.08
N LEU A 135 0.56 8.67 -7.14
CA LEU A 135 1.61 7.98 -6.40
C LEU A 135 3.01 8.39 -6.90
N ILE A 136 3.26 8.44 -8.20
CA ILE A 136 4.60 8.75 -8.75
C ILE A 136 4.95 10.24 -8.60
N GLU A 137 3.98 11.15 -8.69
CA GLU A 137 4.22 12.58 -8.47
C GLU A 137 4.60 12.92 -7.02
N ARG A 138 4.01 12.23 -6.03
CA ARG A 138 4.05 12.65 -4.61
C ARG A 138 4.79 11.69 -3.68
N LEU A 139 4.94 10.43 -4.06
CA LEU A 139 5.56 9.40 -3.21
C LEU A 139 6.79 8.76 -3.87
N PRO A 140 7.71 8.19 -3.07
CA PRO A 140 8.88 7.52 -3.63
C PRO A 140 8.48 6.28 -4.42
N GLY A 141 9.00 6.20 -5.64
CA GLY A 141 9.01 5.01 -6.46
C GLY A 141 10.41 4.78 -7.03
N CYS A 142 10.79 3.52 -7.18
CA CYS A 142 12.06 3.12 -7.76
C CYS A 142 11.84 2.10 -8.88
N GLY A 143 12.59 2.27 -9.97
CA GLY A 143 12.62 1.38 -11.11
C GLY A 143 14.03 0.83 -11.32
N ILE A 144 14.13 -0.40 -11.81
CA ILE A 144 15.35 -0.97 -12.37
C ILE A 144 15.29 -0.78 -13.88
N PHE A 145 16.27 -0.06 -14.42
CA PHE A 145 16.35 0.30 -15.82
C PHE A 145 17.55 -0.37 -16.50
N SER A 146 17.37 -0.75 -17.76
CA SER A 146 18.45 -1.20 -18.65
C SER A 146 19.36 -0.02 -19.01
N LYS A 147 20.68 -0.16 -18.82
CA LYS A 147 21.65 0.86 -19.26
C LYS A 147 21.86 0.90 -20.77
N LYS A 148 21.38 -0.11 -21.51
CA LYS A 148 21.57 -0.22 -22.96
C LYS A 148 20.64 0.72 -23.73
N ASP A 149 19.40 0.83 -23.28
CA ASP A 149 18.27 1.44 -24.01
C ASP A 149 17.33 2.23 -23.09
N GLY A 150 17.59 2.26 -21.78
CA GLY A 150 16.77 2.98 -20.81
C GLY A 150 15.46 2.28 -20.43
N GLU A 151 15.21 1.05 -20.89
CA GLU A 151 13.93 0.35 -20.65
C GLU A 151 13.70 0.08 -19.14
N LEU A 152 12.49 0.38 -18.64
CA LEU A 152 12.05 -0.04 -17.31
C LEU A 152 11.80 -1.56 -17.25
N LEU A 153 12.55 -2.28 -16.43
CA LEU A 153 12.50 -3.75 -16.34
C LEU A 153 11.69 -4.26 -15.13
N ALA A 154 11.72 -3.51 -14.04
CA ALA A 154 11.03 -3.81 -12.78
C ALA A 154 10.82 -2.53 -11.97
N TRP A 155 9.81 -2.48 -11.12
CA TRP A 155 9.45 -1.29 -10.34
C TRP A 155 8.84 -1.63 -8.99
N MET A 156 8.80 -0.63 -8.12
CA MET A 156 8.04 -0.60 -6.87
C MET A 156 7.75 0.84 -6.43
N VAL A 157 6.58 1.11 -5.85
CA VAL A 157 6.15 2.43 -5.37
C VAL A 157 5.69 2.38 -3.91
N GLN A 158 5.82 3.46 -3.15
CA GLN A 158 5.08 3.61 -1.89
C GLN A 158 3.60 3.89 -2.22
N SER A 159 2.65 3.30 -1.49
CA SER A 159 1.21 3.56 -1.66
C SER A 159 0.73 4.76 -0.83
N TYR A 160 -0.45 5.28 -1.17
CA TYR A 160 -1.17 6.30 -0.38
C TYR A 160 -1.51 5.85 1.06
N TYR A 161 -1.49 4.53 1.31
CA TYR A 161 -1.62 3.94 2.64
C TYR A 161 -0.26 3.64 3.30
N GLY A 162 0.85 4.13 2.73
CA GLY A 162 2.21 4.03 3.27
C GLY A 162 2.91 2.69 3.10
N ALA A 163 2.22 1.66 2.58
CA ALA A 163 2.83 0.36 2.28
C ALA A 163 3.82 0.47 1.11
N MET A 164 4.78 -0.45 1.06
CA MET A 164 5.54 -0.67 -0.17
C MET A 164 4.67 -1.52 -1.11
N PHE A 165 4.44 -1.04 -2.33
CA PHE A 165 3.32 -1.44 -3.18
C PHE A 165 3.71 -1.60 -4.66
N SER A 166 2.84 -2.28 -5.43
CA SER A 166 2.99 -2.55 -6.87
C SER A 166 4.40 -3.01 -7.29
N MET A 167 5.01 -3.93 -6.50
CA MET A 167 6.27 -4.54 -6.90
C MET A 167 6.03 -5.52 -8.05
N GLN A 168 6.66 -5.28 -9.19
CA GLN A 168 6.54 -6.13 -10.37
C GLN A 168 7.85 -6.17 -11.15
N THR A 169 8.03 -7.23 -11.94
CA THR A 169 9.13 -7.38 -12.90
C THR A 169 8.55 -7.91 -14.19
N LYS A 170 8.86 -7.25 -15.33
CA LYS A 170 8.45 -7.66 -16.67
C LYS A 170 8.79 -9.15 -16.87
N PRO A 171 7.89 -9.97 -17.45
CA PRO A 171 8.03 -11.44 -17.43
C PRO A 171 9.39 -11.97 -17.86
N ILE A 172 9.96 -11.43 -18.94
CA ILE A 172 11.25 -11.82 -19.52
C ILE A 172 12.49 -11.40 -18.68
N HIS A 173 12.32 -10.52 -17.69
CA HIS A 173 13.39 -10.06 -16.78
C HIS A 173 13.31 -10.67 -15.37
N ARG A 174 12.39 -11.61 -15.15
CA ARG A 174 12.21 -12.27 -13.84
C ARG A 174 13.42 -13.15 -13.48
N ARG A 175 13.52 -13.51 -12.19
CA ARG A 175 14.59 -14.33 -11.59
C ARG A 175 16.00 -13.71 -11.58
N LYS A 176 16.19 -12.48 -12.07
CA LYS A 176 17.45 -11.70 -12.01
C LYS A 176 17.73 -10.99 -10.67
N GLY A 177 17.05 -11.36 -9.58
CA GLY A 177 17.21 -10.72 -8.26
C GLY A 177 16.54 -9.34 -8.08
N TYR A 178 16.07 -8.70 -9.16
CA TYR A 178 15.52 -7.32 -9.19
C TYR A 178 14.55 -6.96 -8.06
N GLY A 179 13.58 -7.83 -7.76
CA GLY A 179 12.62 -7.59 -6.67
C GLY A 179 13.25 -7.49 -5.27
N ILE A 180 14.37 -8.18 -5.01
CA ILE A 180 15.08 -8.13 -3.72
C ILE A 180 15.65 -6.72 -3.51
N TRP A 181 16.22 -6.13 -4.55
CA TRP A 181 16.75 -4.76 -4.47
C TRP A 181 15.65 -3.73 -4.36
N LEU A 182 14.61 -3.79 -5.19
CA LEU A 182 13.49 -2.85 -5.12
C LEU A 182 12.89 -2.83 -3.71
N ALA A 183 12.66 -4.02 -3.14
CA ALA A 183 12.21 -4.18 -1.76
C ALA A 183 13.20 -3.55 -0.75
N LYS A 184 14.50 -3.80 -0.86
CA LYS A 184 15.52 -3.18 0.01
C LYS A 184 15.58 -1.65 -0.13
N THR A 185 15.77 -1.15 -1.34
CA THR A 185 15.90 0.27 -1.65
C THR A 185 14.68 1.04 -1.18
N LEU A 186 13.46 0.53 -1.46
CA LEU A 186 12.26 1.18 -0.97
C LEU A 186 12.10 1.05 0.56
N THR A 187 12.53 -0.07 1.18
CA THR A 187 12.57 -0.20 2.65
C THR A 187 13.44 0.90 3.28
N GLU A 188 14.66 1.09 2.79
CA GLU A 188 15.59 2.12 3.27
C GLU A 188 15.00 3.52 3.10
N ILE A 189 14.37 3.80 1.95
CA ILE A 189 13.70 5.08 1.67
C ILE A 189 12.52 5.33 2.63
N VAL A 190 11.64 4.34 2.86
CA VAL A 190 10.47 4.54 3.74
C VAL A 190 10.88 4.65 5.21
N ILE A 191 11.91 3.90 5.68
CA ILE A 191 12.51 4.10 7.01
C ILE A 191 13.01 5.54 7.14
N LYS A 192 13.80 6.04 6.18
CA LYS A 192 14.33 7.41 6.18
C LYS A 192 13.21 8.47 6.15
N ARG A 193 12.08 8.19 5.51
CA ARG A 193 10.87 9.04 5.52
C ARG A 193 10.05 8.94 6.82
N GLY A 194 10.44 8.09 7.77
CA GLY A 194 9.79 7.92 9.08
C GLY A 194 8.66 6.89 9.11
N TYR A 195 8.52 6.04 8.09
CA TYR A 195 7.46 5.03 7.97
C TYR A 195 7.88 3.68 8.58
N LEU A 196 6.89 2.90 9.02
CA LEU A 196 7.08 1.48 9.28
C LEU A 196 7.08 0.71 7.94
N PRO A 197 8.13 -0.06 7.59
CA PRO A 197 8.15 -0.77 6.31
C PRO A 197 7.25 -1.98 6.38
N TYR A 198 6.28 -2.05 5.48
CA TYR A 198 5.39 -3.20 5.38
C TYR A 198 4.86 -3.39 3.96
N VAL A 199 4.37 -4.61 3.72
CA VAL A 199 3.74 -5.00 2.46
C VAL A 199 2.45 -5.77 2.72
N VAL A 200 1.53 -5.68 1.76
CA VAL A 200 0.29 -6.45 1.73
C VAL A 200 0.39 -7.47 0.60
N ILE A 201 0.47 -8.76 0.94
CA ILE A 201 0.71 -9.85 -0.03
C ILE A 201 -0.54 -10.72 -0.11
N ARG A 202 -1.01 -11.00 -1.33
CA ARG A 202 -2.14 -11.92 -1.52
C ARG A 202 -1.77 -13.37 -1.14
N PRO A 203 -2.71 -14.20 -0.65
CA PRO A 203 -2.41 -15.55 -0.16
C PRO A 203 -1.71 -16.46 -1.18
N GLU A 204 -2.00 -16.31 -2.46
CA GLU A 204 -1.45 -17.08 -3.58
C GLU A 204 -0.02 -16.66 -3.99
N ASN A 205 0.43 -15.46 -3.63
CA ASN A 205 1.71 -14.90 -4.10
C ASN A 205 2.91 -15.40 -3.26
N ASN A 206 3.16 -16.70 -3.32
CA ASN A 206 4.25 -17.38 -2.63
C ASN A 206 5.65 -16.81 -3.00
N ALA A 207 5.80 -16.29 -4.22
CA ALA A 207 7.05 -15.67 -4.66
C ALA A 207 7.38 -14.40 -3.85
N SER A 208 6.40 -13.51 -3.64
CA SER A 208 6.58 -12.33 -2.79
C SER A 208 6.74 -12.71 -1.32
N LYS A 209 5.96 -13.67 -0.80
CA LYS A 209 6.12 -14.13 0.60
C LYS A 209 7.55 -14.59 0.89
N GLY A 210 8.08 -15.50 0.05
CA GLY A 210 9.44 -16.01 0.20
C GLY A 210 10.53 -14.94 0.02
N LEU A 211 10.29 -13.93 -0.83
CA LEU A 211 11.18 -12.77 -0.98
C LEU A 211 11.24 -11.93 0.30
N TYR A 212 10.08 -11.53 0.83
CA TYR A 212 10.00 -10.68 2.01
C TYR A 212 10.48 -11.41 3.28
N GLN A 213 10.17 -12.70 3.43
CA GLN A 213 10.70 -13.53 4.52
C GLN A 213 12.24 -13.61 4.48
N LYS A 214 12.85 -13.77 3.30
CA LYS A 214 14.32 -13.74 3.15
C LYS A 214 14.94 -12.38 3.49
N LEU A 215 14.19 -11.29 3.34
CA LEU A 215 14.60 -9.95 3.76
C LEU A 215 14.33 -9.67 5.26
N GLY A 216 13.83 -10.64 6.03
CA GLY A 216 13.56 -10.50 7.47
C GLY A 216 12.18 -9.91 7.80
N PHE A 217 11.29 -9.73 6.82
CA PHE A 217 9.91 -9.31 7.09
C PHE A 217 9.11 -10.47 7.72
N GLN A 218 8.38 -10.16 8.78
CA GLN A 218 7.55 -11.13 9.51
C GLN A 218 6.07 -10.90 9.18
N LYS A 219 5.35 -11.99 8.88
CA LYS A 219 3.88 -12.00 8.80
C LYS A 219 3.33 -11.62 10.17
N ARG A 220 2.45 -10.61 10.25
CA ARG A 220 1.85 -10.15 11.50
C ARG A 220 0.38 -10.55 11.62
N PHE A 221 -0.43 -10.21 10.62
CA PHE A 221 -1.87 -10.46 10.63
C PHE A 221 -2.43 -10.59 9.20
N LYS A 222 -3.70 -10.99 9.10
CA LYS A 222 -4.46 -10.95 7.85
C LYS A 222 -5.27 -9.65 7.80
N VAL A 223 -5.52 -9.16 6.59
CA VAL A 223 -6.47 -8.07 6.31
C VAL A 223 -7.46 -8.52 5.25
N VAL A 224 -8.63 -7.88 5.21
CA VAL A 224 -9.64 -8.08 4.19
C VAL A 224 -9.81 -6.78 3.40
N ARG A 225 -9.87 -6.86 2.06
CA ARG A 225 -10.51 -5.84 1.21
C ARG A 225 -11.94 -6.31 1.00
N ALA A 226 -12.88 -5.67 1.69
CA ALA A 226 -14.31 -5.89 1.50
C ALA A 226 -14.83 -4.97 0.40
N ILE A 227 -15.68 -5.49 -0.48
CA ILE A 227 -16.34 -4.74 -1.54
C ILE A 227 -17.84 -4.89 -1.29
N PHE A 228 -18.48 -3.78 -0.95
CA PHE A 228 -19.89 -3.69 -0.66
C PHE A 228 -20.61 -3.26 -1.94
N LYS A 229 -21.47 -4.12 -2.49
CA LYS A 229 -22.26 -3.85 -3.71
C LYS A 229 -23.74 -3.80 -3.33
N PRO A 230 -24.48 -2.70 -3.59
CA PRO A 230 -25.90 -2.64 -3.27
C PRO A 230 -26.64 -3.68 -4.11
N LYS A 231 -27.85 -4.07 -3.68
CA LYS A 231 -28.77 -4.76 -4.59
C LYS A 231 -29.09 -3.79 -5.73
N GLU A 232 -29.03 -4.30 -6.96
CA GLU A 232 -29.62 -3.63 -8.11
C GLU A 232 -31.14 -3.79 -7.98
N ASP A 233 -31.87 -2.69 -8.13
CA ASP A 233 -33.35 -2.65 -8.16
C ASP A 233 -33.90 -3.08 -9.53
#